data_AF-A0A524H2R3-F1
#
_entry.id   AF-A0A524H2R3-F1
#
_cell.length_a   1.000
_cell.length_b   1.000
_cell.length_c   1.000
_cell.angle_alpha   90.00
_cell.angle_beta   90.00
_cell.angle_gamma   90.00
#
_symmetry.space_group_name_H-M   'P 1'
#
loop_
_entity.id
_entity.type
_entity.pdbx_description
1 polymer ?
#
loop_
_entity_poly.entity_id
_entity_poly.type
_entity_poly.pdbx_seq_one_letter_code
_entity_poly.pdbx_strand_id
1 'polypeptide(L)'
;MMESGQKYLHYLPAVFQGEIKDANVPFTARYLRIFEKIISGVDDGELEGRKGIVELLDIIADIFHPRFSFLFDTAEKRFLPPLTSDTKALLTRYFGYEVDVDEFLDEYLKWLAGWTALVLKDDWDLSKKREIIARIIPLYRMRGTKRGLEEYLKIYVGKQITILDNVDPFRVGVSSRVGRKARIGGLRPYFFIVEVDVMYMFSWDDVPGTDQERLTHYLRDEFGLDWVQSADVHKSDDGKTITIVRGDNSAEIVMDENREKAAL
;
A
#
# COMPACT_ATOMS: atom_id res chain seq x y z
N MET A 1 28.07 -24.16 20.88
CA MET A 1 28.31 -22.76 21.29
C MET A 1 29.81 -22.50 21.23
N MET A 2 30.27 -21.82 20.18
CA MET A 2 31.57 -21.15 20.19
C MET A 2 31.32 -19.70 20.59
N GLU A 3 32.24 -19.10 21.34
CA GLU A 3 32.06 -17.74 21.85
C GLU A 3 31.93 -16.74 20.69
N SER A 4 30.87 -15.95 20.72
CA SER A 4 30.48 -14.99 19.67
C SER A 4 31.32 -13.71 19.72
N GLY A 5 32.64 -13.87 19.81
CA GLY A 5 33.58 -12.75 19.94
C GLY A 5 33.89 -12.08 18.61
N GLN A 6 34.67 -12.78 17.77
CA GLN A 6 35.46 -12.17 16.68
C GLN A 6 35.71 -13.17 15.54
N LYS A 7 34.71 -13.46 14.70
CA LYS A 7 34.86 -14.38 13.56
C LYS A 7 36.02 -13.97 12.65
N TYR A 8 36.25 -12.67 12.47
CA TYR A 8 37.23 -12.17 11.51
C TYR A 8 38.69 -12.29 12.00
N LEU A 9 38.93 -12.39 13.31
CA LEU A 9 40.30 -12.52 13.84
C LEU A 9 40.94 -13.86 13.43
N HIS A 10 40.14 -14.93 13.35
CA HIS A 10 40.60 -16.28 13.00
C HIS A 10 41.18 -16.38 11.57
N TYR A 11 40.83 -15.45 10.68
CA TYR A 11 41.36 -15.42 9.31
C TYR A 11 42.71 -14.68 9.19
N LEU A 12 43.15 -13.97 10.23
CA LEU A 12 44.46 -13.30 10.23
C LEU A 12 45.58 -14.25 10.68
N PRO A 13 46.82 -14.10 10.17
CA PRO A 13 47.99 -14.81 10.67
C PRO A 13 48.21 -14.60 12.18
N ALA A 14 48.76 -15.61 12.87
CA ALA A 14 48.92 -15.64 14.33
C ALA A 14 49.59 -14.39 14.94
N VAL A 15 50.54 -13.75 14.22
CA VAL A 15 51.19 -12.50 14.65
C VAL A 15 50.21 -11.34 14.87
N PHE A 16 49.05 -11.34 14.21
CA PHE A 16 48.01 -10.32 14.34
C PHE A 16 46.87 -10.72 15.29
N GLN A 17 46.79 -12.01 15.66
CA GLN A 17 45.79 -12.51 16.62
C GLN A 17 46.10 -12.03 18.05
N GLY A 18 47.39 -11.88 18.38
CA GLY A 18 47.88 -11.38 19.66
C GLY A 18 47.80 -12.42 20.78
N GLU A 19 48.63 -12.26 21.82
CA GLU A 19 48.48 -13.03 23.05
C GLU A 19 47.39 -12.40 23.91
N ILE A 20 46.32 -13.15 24.21
CA ILE A 20 45.30 -12.72 25.17
C ILE A 20 45.89 -12.84 26.59
N LYS A 21 46.51 -11.76 27.05
CA LYS A 21 46.99 -11.58 28.43
C LYS A 21 46.10 -10.55 29.14
N ASP A 22 45.63 -10.92 30.33
CA ASP A 22 44.89 -10.09 31.29
C ASP A 22 43.80 -9.18 30.70
N ALA A 23 42.69 -9.80 30.27
CA ALA A 23 41.41 -9.17 29.88
C ALA A 23 41.46 -8.08 28.79
N ASN A 24 42.63 -7.74 28.24
CA ASN A 24 42.80 -6.67 27.27
C ASN A 24 42.67 -7.21 25.84
N VAL A 25 41.50 -7.00 25.23
CA VAL A 25 41.24 -7.36 23.83
C VAL A 25 42.27 -6.67 22.90
N PRO A 26 42.99 -7.38 22.03
CA PRO A 26 43.98 -6.78 21.13
C PRO A 26 43.42 -5.62 20.29
N PHE A 27 44.26 -4.66 19.90
CA PHE A 27 43.83 -3.56 19.03
C PHE A 27 43.21 -4.07 17.72
N THR A 28 43.86 -5.03 17.06
CA THR A 28 43.38 -5.67 15.82
C THR A 28 41.97 -6.24 15.99
N ALA A 29 41.74 -6.92 17.11
CA ALA A 29 40.46 -7.49 17.48
C ALA A 29 39.36 -6.44 17.68
N ARG A 30 39.66 -5.33 18.37
CA ARG A 30 38.73 -4.19 18.51
C ARG A 30 38.46 -3.50 17.17
N TYR A 31 39.48 -3.35 16.32
CA TYR A 31 39.36 -2.74 15.00
C TYR A 31 38.52 -3.59 14.04
N LEU A 32 38.77 -4.90 13.98
CA LEU A 32 38.00 -5.83 13.15
C LEU A 32 36.53 -5.90 13.54
N ARG A 33 36.19 -5.74 14.83
CA ARG A 33 34.79 -5.74 15.30
C ARG A 33 33.92 -4.70 14.60
N ILE A 34 34.49 -3.54 14.22
CA ILE A 34 33.78 -2.51 13.44
C ILE A 34 33.36 -3.06 12.07
N PHE A 35 34.27 -3.74 11.37
CA PHE A 35 33.99 -4.36 10.07
C PHE A 35 33.09 -5.59 10.20
N GLU A 36 33.25 -6.39 11.26
CA GLU A 36 32.39 -7.55 11.54
C GLU A 36 30.94 -7.11 11.80
N LYS A 37 30.74 -6.00 12.52
CA LYS A 37 29.43 -5.35 12.69
C LYS A 37 28.84 -4.88 11.35
N ILE A 38 29.59 -4.09 10.58
CA ILE A 38 29.12 -3.51 9.30
C ILE A 38 28.82 -4.60 8.26
N ILE A 39 29.68 -5.62 8.15
CA ILE A 39 29.58 -6.63 7.09
C ILE A 39 28.67 -7.78 7.53
N SER A 40 28.98 -8.46 8.64
CA SER A 40 28.27 -9.68 9.04
C SER A 40 27.03 -9.47 9.90
N GLY A 41 26.87 -8.30 10.54
CA GLY A 41 25.79 -8.09 11.50
C GLY A 41 26.10 -8.78 12.83
N VAL A 42 26.54 -8.00 13.81
CA VAL A 42 26.78 -8.47 15.19
C VAL A 42 25.66 -7.92 16.06
N ASP A 43 24.98 -8.77 16.83
CA ASP A 43 23.95 -8.32 17.78
C ASP A 43 24.58 -8.03 19.15
N ASP A 44 25.16 -6.84 19.26
CA ASP A 44 25.85 -6.34 20.45
C ASP A 44 25.32 -4.98 20.95
N GLY A 45 24.13 -4.57 20.50
CA GLY A 45 23.49 -3.29 20.85
C GLY A 45 24.13 -2.05 20.21
N GLU A 46 25.38 -2.12 19.78
CA GLU A 46 26.09 -1.04 19.07
C GLU A 46 25.43 -0.69 17.73
N LEU A 47 25.71 0.51 17.22
CA LEU A 47 25.11 1.07 16.00
C LEU A 47 23.57 0.93 15.96
N GLU A 48 22.89 1.11 17.10
CA GLU A 48 21.42 1.11 17.20
C GLU A 48 20.75 -0.20 16.73
N GLY A 49 21.50 -1.31 16.75
CA GLY A 49 21.02 -2.60 16.24
C GLY A 49 20.88 -2.66 14.71
N ARG A 50 21.56 -1.78 13.97
CA ARG A 50 21.65 -1.84 12.50
C ARG A 50 22.15 -3.19 12.00
N LYS A 51 21.59 -3.60 10.88
CA LYS A 51 21.83 -4.87 10.20
C LYS A 51 23.08 -4.81 9.33
N GLY A 52 23.82 -5.91 9.29
CA GLY A 52 25.01 -6.04 8.46
C GLY A 52 24.67 -6.15 6.97
N ILE A 53 25.65 -5.87 6.11
CA ILE A 53 25.53 -6.03 4.65
C ILE A 53 25.12 -7.46 4.28
N VAL A 54 25.61 -8.49 4.98
CA VAL A 54 25.21 -9.89 4.76
C VAL A 54 23.74 -10.11 5.10
N GLU A 55 23.25 -9.60 6.22
CA GLU A 55 21.83 -9.69 6.60
C GLU A 55 20.92 -8.95 5.59
N LEU A 56 21.39 -7.84 5.02
CA LEU A 56 20.71 -7.12 3.93
C LEU A 56 20.69 -7.94 2.62
N LEU A 57 21.77 -8.64 2.29
CA LEU A 57 21.84 -9.49 1.10
C LEU A 57 20.94 -10.73 1.24
N ASP A 58 20.81 -11.29 2.44
CA ASP A 58 19.93 -12.44 2.71
C ASP A 58 18.44 -12.10 2.46
N ILE A 59 18.02 -10.84 2.64
CA ILE A 59 16.63 -10.39 2.41
C ILE A 59 16.37 -9.81 1.02
N ILE A 60 17.38 -9.69 0.15
CA ILE A 60 17.27 -8.91 -1.09
C ILE A 60 16.18 -9.45 -2.04
N ALA A 61 15.96 -10.76 -2.06
CA ALA A 61 14.90 -11.39 -2.85
C ALA A 61 13.50 -11.10 -2.30
N ASP A 62 13.35 -11.04 -0.97
CA ASP A 62 12.07 -10.78 -0.30
C ASP A 62 11.61 -9.33 -0.43
N ILE A 63 12.54 -8.39 -0.63
CA ILE A 63 12.23 -6.96 -0.90
C ILE A 63 11.38 -6.82 -2.17
N PHE A 64 11.64 -7.61 -3.22
CA PHE A 64 10.84 -7.60 -4.47
C PHE A 64 9.42 -8.16 -4.32
N HIS A 65 9.04 -8.67 -3.14
CA HIS A 65 7.69 -9.15 -2.88
C HIS A 65 6.97 -8.21 -1.89
N PRO A 66 5.84 -7.56 -2.24
CA PRO A 66 5.18 -6.53 -1.42
C PRO A 66 4.77 -6.94 0.01
N ARG A 67 4.83 -8.24 0.32
CA ARG A 67 4.68 -8.77 1.67
C ARG A 67 5.78 -8.29 2.62
N PHE A 68 7.03 -8.19 2.17
CA PHE A 68 8.22 -7.97 2.99
C PHE A 68 8.37 -9.02 4.11
N SER A 69 8.45 -10.31 3.73
CA SER A 69 8.40 -11.44 4.68
C SER A 69 9.43 -11.36 5.82
N PHE A 70 10.63 -10.83 5.54
CA PHE A 70 11.71 -10.63 6.50
C PHE A 70 11.37 -9.69 7.69
N LEU A 71 10.29 -8.92 7.62
CA LEU A 71 9.81 -8.06 8.72
C LEU A 71 8.89 -8.80 9.71
N PHE A 72 8.55 -10.06 9.46
CA PHE A 72 7.53 -10.80 10.21
C PHE A 72 8.05 -12.15 10.70
N ASP A 73 7.51 -12.62 11.82
CA ASP A 73 7.79 -13.97 12.31
C ASP A 73 7.28 -15.04 11.34
N THR A 74 7.96 -16.19 11.32
CA THR A 74 7.63 -17.36 10.48
C THR A 74 6.22 -17.93 10.71
N ALA A 75 5.60 -17.65 11.87
CA ALA A 75 4.23 -18.05 12.16
C ALA A 75 3.15 -17.13 11.53
N GLU A 76 3.49 -15.94 11.03
CA GLU A 76 2.51 -15.02 10.41
C GLU A 76 2.09 -15.51 9.01
N LYS A 77 0.80 -15.80 8.85
CA LYS A 77 0.20 -16.42 7.65
C LYS A 77 -0.73 -15.50 6.86
N ARG A 78 -1.07 -14.30 7.35
CA ARG A 78 -1.83 -13.29 6.58
C ARG A 78 -1.13 -13.04 5.25
N PHE A 79 -1.87 -12.95 4.14
CA PHE A 79 -1.32 -12.73 2.80
C PHE A 79 -0.38 -11.51 2.77
N LEU A 80 -0.88 -10.37 3.25
CA LEU A 80 -0.13 -9.14 3.50
C LEU A 80 -0.41 -8.67 4.94
N PRO A 81 0.55 -8.81 5.86
CA PRO A 81 0.43 -8.22 7.19
C PRO A 81 0.57 -6.69 7.12
N PRO A 82 -0.07 -5.93 8.04
CA PRO A 82 0.05 -4.48 8.10
C PRO A 82 1.46 -4.06 8.55
N LEU A 83 1.92 -2.90 8.08
CA LEU A 83 3.19 -2.31 8.51
C LEU A 83 2.96 -1.44 9.75
N THR A 84 3.08 -2.05 10.93
CA THR A 84 3.05 -1.34 12.22
C THR A 84 4.33 -0.54 12.44
N SER A 85 4.32 0.41 13.38
CA SER A 85 5.49 1.19 13.78
C SER A 85 6.71 0.32 14.11
N ASP A 86 6.51 -0.83 14.78
CA ASP A 86 7.58 -1.78 15.10
C ASP A 86 8.21 -2.39 13.85
N THR A 87 7.41 -2.76 12.85
CA THR A 87 7.91 -3.30 11.57
C THR A 87 8.63 -2.25 10.74
N LYS A 88 8.18 -0.98 10.80
CA LYS A 88 8.88 0.15 10.17
C LYS A 88 10.22 0.41 10.86
N ALA A 89 10.26 0.40 12.20
CA ALA A 89 11.49 0.54 12.97
C ALA A 89 12.48 -0.62 12.75
N LEU A 90 11.98 -1.84 12.52
CA LEU A 90 12.80 -2.98 12.10
C LEU A 90 13.36 -2.78 10.69
N LEU A 91 12.56 -2.26 9.76
CA LEU A 91 12.98 -1.92 8.40
C LEU A 91 14.07 -0.83 8.40
N THR A 92 13.97 0.19 9.26
CA THR A 92 14.98 1.24 9.41
C THR A 92 16.39 0.68 9.67
N ARG A 93 16.50 -0.44 10.39
CA ARG A 93 17.79 -1.07 10.73
C ARG A 93 18.58 -1.58 9.52
N TYR A 94 17.93 -1.76 8.36
CA TYR A 94 18.58 -2.19 7.12
C TYR A 94 19.18 -1.04 6.30
N PHE A 95 18.94 0.22 6.69
CA PHE A 95 19.54 1.39 6.03
C PHE A 95 20.80 1.87 6.77
N GLY A 96 21.77 2.37 5.99
CA GLY A 96 23.01 2.95 6.54
C GLY A 96 22.86 4.37 7.09
N TYR A 97 21.70 4.98 6.91
CA TYR A 97 21.39 6.38 7.21
C TYR A 97 19.94 6.52 7.68
N GLU A 98 19.57 7.70 8.17
CA GLU A 98 18.20 8.02 8.60
C GLU A 98 17.29 8.19 7.38
N VAL A 99 16.11 7.57 7.40
CA VAL A 99 15.18 7.46 6.26
C VAL A 99 13.75 7.63 6.78
N ASP A 100 12.96 8.48 6.13
CA ASP A 100 11.51 8.43 6.28
C ASP A 100 11.01 7.14 5.61
N VAL A 101 10.56 6.20 6.43
CA VAL A 101 10.18 4.86 5.98
C VAL A 101 8.91 4.90 5.13
N ASP A 102 8.00 5.84 5.36
CA ASP A 102 6.75 5.92 4.61
C ASP A 102 6.95 6.59 3.25
N GLU A 103 7.77 7.64 3.17
CA GLU A 103 8.21 8.24 1.90
C GLU A 103 9.00 7.22 1.06
N PHE A 104 10.01 6.56 1.66
CA PHE A 104 10.78 5.51 0.98
C PHE A 104 9.88 4.38 0.45
N LEU A 105 8.93 3.90 1.26
CA LEU A 105 8.04 2.82 0.84
C LEU A 105 7.10 3.27 -0.29
N ASP A 106 6.65 4.52 -0.31
CA ASP A 106 5.84 5.04 -1.40
C ASP A 106 6.61 5.07 -2.73
N GLU A 107 7.81 5.65 -2.73
CA GLU A 107 8.69 5.67 -3.91
C GLU A 107 9.05 4.24 -4.37
N TYR A 108 9.41 3.37 -3.42
CA TYR A 108 9.76 1.98 -3.70
C TYR A 108 8.59 1.21 -4.32
N LEU A 109 7.37 1.37 -3.80
CA LEU A 109 6.18 0.70 -4.35
C LEU A 109 5.78 1.28 -5.71
N LYS A 110 5.95 2.58 -5.95
CA LYS A 110 5.78 3.21 -7.27
C LYS A 110 6.77 2.64 -8.29
N TRP A 111 8.05 2.49 -7.90
CA TRP A 111 9.07 1.85 -8.73
C TRP A 111 8.73 0.38 -9.02
N LEU A 112 8.33 -0.40 -8.00
CA LEU A 112 7.95 -1.81 -8.13
C LEU A 112 6.68 -1.99 -8.99
N ALA A 113 5.73 -1.06 -8.92
CA ALA A 113 4.58 -1.01 -9.82
C ALA A 113 5.00 -0.81 -11.28
N GLY A 114 6.02 -0.01 -11.55
CA GLY A 114 6.61 0.16 -12.89
C GLY A 114 7.04 -1.16 -13.53
N TRP A 115 7.70 -2.06 -12.77
CA TRP A 115 8.07 -3.41 -13.24
C TRP A 115 6.86 -4.29 -13.59
N THR A 116 5.72 -4.03 -12.95
CA THR A 116 4.47 -4.75 -13.19
C THR A 116 3.52 -3.99 -14.12
N ALA A 117 3.99 -2.98 -14.86
CA ALA A 117 3.19 -2.16 -15.76
C ALA A 117 1.92 -1.55 -15.11
N LEU A 118 2.01 -1.24 -13.81
CA LEU A 118 0.98 -0.57 -13.03
C LEU A 118 1.28 0.92 -12.87
N VAL A 119 0.22 1.72 -12.92
CA VAL A 119 0.20 3.07 -12.40
C VAL A 119 -0.58 3.05 -11.10
N LEU A 120 0.09 3.37 -9.99
CA LEU A 120 -0.54 3.58 -8.68
C LEU A 120 -1.05 5.02 -8.61
N LYS A 121 -2.15 5.25 -7.91
CA LYS A 121 -2.55 6.61 -7.57
C LYS A 121 -1.79 7.11 -6.33
N ASP A 122 -1.54 8.41 -6.26
CA ASP A 122 -0.83 9.02 -5.12
C ASP A 122 -1.67 8.99 -3.83
N ASP A 123 -2.99 9.15 -3.93
CA ASP A 123 -3.97 9.17 -2.82
C ASP A 123 -4.20 7.80 -2.17
N TRP A 124 -3.61 6.72 -2.68
CA TRP A 124 -3.70 5.40 -2.05
C TRP A 124 -2.73 5.24 -0.89
N ASP A 125 -3.20 4.65 0.21
CA ASP A 125 -2.33 4.26 1.33
C ASP A 125 -1.34 3.14 0.93
N LEU A 126 -0.27 2.99 1.72
CA LEU A 126 0.79 2.00 1.46
C LEU A 126 0.28 0.55 1.49
N SER A 127 -0.73 0.22 2.31
CA SER A 127 -1.31 -1.12 2.35
C SER A 127 -2.09 -1.41 1.07
N LYS A 128 -2.81 -0.41 0.54
CA LYS A 128 -3.51 -0.51 -0.75
C LYS A 128 -2.52 -0.64 -1.91
N LYS A 129 -1.46 0.17 -1.93
CA LYS A 129 -0.37 0.08 -2.92
C LYS A 129 0.28 -1.31 -2.90
N ARG A 130 0.62 -1.85 -1.72
CA ARG A 130 1.13 -3.23 -1.55
C ARG A 130 0.13 -4.30 -2.03
N GLU A 131 -1.15 -4.17 -1.69
CA GLU A 131 -2.20 -5.10 -2.09
C GLU A 131 -2.32 -5.22 -3.62
N ILE A 132 -2.34 -4.07 -4.30
CA ILE A 132 -2.56 -4.02 -5.74
C ILE A 132 -1.40 -4.68 -6.50
N ILE A 133 -0.14 -4.37 -6.13
CA ILE A 133 1.04 -5.01 -6.71
C ILE A 133 1.05 -6.52 -6.43
N ALA A 134 0.71 -6.95 -5.21
CA ALA A 134 0.70 -8.38 -4.87
C ALA A 134 -0.39 -9.17 -5.64
N ARG A 135 -1.52 -8.52 -5.98
CA ARG A 135 -2.63 -9.15 -6.70
C ARG A 135 -2.50 -9.09 -8.23
N ILE A 136 -1.67 -8.21 -8.81
CA ILE A 136 -1.71 -7.95 -10.25
C ILE A 136 -1.26 -9.12 -11.14
N ILE A 137 -0.24 -9.87 -10.72
CA ILE A 137 0.30 -10.98 -11.52
C ILE A 137 -0.75 -12.08 -11.76
N PRO A 138 -1.52 -12.54 -10.75
CA PRO A 138 -2.72 -13.37 -10.96
C PRO A 138 -3.76 -12.77 -11.92
N LEU A 139 -4.01 -11.45 -11.87
CA LEU A 139 -5.00 -10.79 -12.73
C LEU A 139 -4.57 -10.75 -14.19
N TYR A 140 -3.30 -10.50 -14.48
CA TYR A 140 -2.76 -10.55 -15.85
C TYR A 140 -2.84 -11.96 -16.48
N ARG A 141 -2.78 -13.03 -15.67
CA ARG A 141 -3.05 -14.39 -16.15
C ARG A 141 -4.52 -14.62 -16.56
N MET A 142 -5.43 -13.75 -16.13
CA MET A 142 -6.86 -13.77 -16.47
C MET A 142 -7.26 -12.69 -17.49
N ARG A 143 -6.29 -12.01 -18.11
CA ARG A 143 -6.54 -10.96 -19.12
C ARG A 143 -7.43 -11.47 -20.26
N GLY A 144 -8.36 -10.64 -20.72
CA GLY A 144 -9.33 -11.00 -21.77
C GLY A 144 -10.48 -11.89 -21.32
N THR A 145 -10.61 -12.19 -20.02
CA THR A 145 -11.80 -12.85 -19.45
C THR A 145 -12.69 -11.85 -18.72
N LYS A 146 -14.02 -12.09 -18.70
CA LYS A 146 -14.98 -11.28 -17.93
C LYS A 146 -14.54 -11.12 -16.46
N ARG A 147 -14.24 -12.23 -15.78
CA ARG A 147 -13.76 -12.22 -14.38
C ARG A 147 -12.47 -11.42 -14.20
N GLY A 148 -11.51 -11.57 -15.11
CA GLY A 148 -10.26 -10.82 -15.05
C GLY A 148 -10.47 -9.31 -15.17
N LEU A 149 -11.40 -8.88 -16.02
CA LEU A 149 -11.75 -7.47 -16.18
C LEU A 149 -12.56 -6.93 -15.00
N GLU A 150 -13.50 -7.71 -14.44
CA GLU A 150 -14.23 -7.36 -13.21
C GLU A 150 -13.28 -7.14 -12.03
N GLU A 151 -12.38 -8.09 -11.76
CA GLU A 151 -11.42 -7.98 -10.66
C GLU A 151 -10.37 -6.88 -10.88
N TYR A 152 -9.94 -6.64 -12.14
CA TYR A 152 -9.04 -5.53 -12.47
C TYR A 152 -9.69 -4.16 -12.25
N LEU A 153 -10.97 -4.00 -12.64
CA LEU A 153 -11.68 -2.74 -12.44
C LEU A 153 -12.00 -2.50 -10.95
N LYS A 154 -12.28 -3.57 -10.18
CA LYS A 154 -12.51 -3.47 -8.71
C LYS A 154 -11.32 -2.88 -7.97
N ILE A 155 -10.10 -3.09 -8.45
CA ILE A 155 -8.90 -2.44 -7.89
C ILE A 155 -8.99 -0.91 -7.95
N TYR A 156 -9.45 -0.35 -9.07
CA TYR A 156 -9.44 1.10 -9.32
C TYR A 156 -10.67 1.84 -8.81
N VAL A 157 -11.82 1.16 -8.75
CA VAL A 157 -13.13 1.76 -8.38
C VAL A 157 -13.64 1.29 -7.01
N GLY A 158 -13.09 0.20 -6.45
CA GLY A 158 -13.39 -0.28 -5.09
C GLY A 158 -14.78 -0.90 -4.88
N LYS A 159 -15.68 -0.87 -5.88
CA LYS A 159 -17.11 -1.16 -5.71
C LYS A 159 -17.63 -2.22 -6.71
N GLN A 160 -18.94 -2.47 -6.70
CA GLN A 160 -19.55 -3.48 -7.59
C GLN A 160 -19.37 -3.07 -9.05
N ILE A 161 -18.86 -4.02 -9.84
CA ILE A 161 -18.70 -3.91 -11.29
C ILE A 161 -19.40 -5.11 -11.91
N THR A 162 -20.35 -4.83 -12.80
CA THR A 162 -21.12 -5.82 -13.52
C THR A 162 -20.82 -5.69 -15.01
N ILE A 163 -20.27 -6.75 -15.61
CA ILE A 163 -20.01 -6.77 -17.04
C ILE A 163 -21.14 -7.48 -17.79
N LEU A 164 -21.88 -6.72 -18.60
CA LEU A 164 -22.94 -7.20 -19.47
C LEU A 164 -22.37 -7.44 -20.88
N ASP A 165 -22.00 -8.68 -21.15
CA ASP A 165 -21.48 -9.13 -22.45
C ASP A 165 -22.64 -9.53 -23.39
N ASN A 166 -23.65 -10.24 -22.89
CA ASN A 166 -24.84 -10.58 -23.68
C ASN A 166 -25.85 -9.42 -23.73
N VAL A 167 -25.47 -8.34 -24.42
CA VAL A 167 -26.37 -7.24 -24.75
C VAL A 167 -27.13 -7.60 -26.03
N ASP A 168 -28.15 -8.45 -25.88
CA ASP A 168 -28.92 -8.99 -27.01
C ASP A 168 -29.51 -7.85 -27.86
N PRO A 169 -28.98 -7.62 -29.08
CA PRO A 169 -29.48 -6.57 -29.95
C PRO A 169 -30.80 -7.05 -30.55
N PHE A 170 -31.82 -6.19 -30.63
CA PHE A 170 -33.05 -6.55 -31.32
C PHE A 170 -32.77 -6.71 -32.83
N ARG A 171 -32.57 -7.97 -33.25
CA ARG A 171 -32.28 -8.36 -34.63
C ARG A 171 -33.59 -8.60 -35.35
N VAL A 172 -33.91 -7.75 -36.33
CA VAL A 172 -35.08 -8.01 -37.18
C VAL A 172 -34.71 -9.05 -38.25
N GLY A 173 -35.43 -10.18 -38.22
CA GLY A 173 -35.26 -11.31 -39.14
C GLY A 173 -35.72 -11.05 -40.57
N VAL A 174 -35.46 -12.00 -41.48
CA VAL A 174 -35.40 -11.73 -42.92
C VAL A 174 -36.75 -11.82 -43.67
N SER A 175 -37.54 -10.73 -43.65
CA SER A 175 -38.28 -10.25 -44.83
C SER A 175 -38.04 -8.73 -45.08
N SER A 176 -36.90 -8.39 -45.68
CA SER A 176 -36.04 -7.43 -44.98
C SER A 176 -35.08 -6.64 -45.90
N ARG A 177 -35.00 -5.30 -46.00
CA ARG A 177 -35.90 -4.13 -45.82
C ARG A 177 -36.96 -4.11 -44.71
N VAL A 178 -36.88 -3.12 -43.80
CA VAL A 178 -36.31 -3.34 -42.45
C VAL A 178 -35.42 -4.57 -42.43
N GLY A 179 -34.12 -4.40 -42.70
CA GLY A 179 -33.10 -5.44 -42.44
C GLY A 179 -32.45 -6.18 -43.61
N ARG A 180 -32.02 -5.47 -44.67
CA ARG A 180 -30.84 -5.98 -45.41
C ARG A 180 -29.68 -6.24 -44.45
N LYS A 181 -29.48 -5.34 -43.46
CA LYS A 181 -28.63 -5.48 -42.25
C LYS A 181 -29.09 -4.51 -41.14
N ALA A 182 -30.30 -4.67 -40.58
CA ALA A 182 -30.83 -3.73 -39.56
C ALA A 182 -30.81 -4.34 -38.15
N ARG A 183 -30.02 -3.74 -37.26
CA ARG A 183 -30.16 -3.86 -35.80
C ARG A 183 -30.85 -2.58 -35.32
N ILE A 184 -31.84 -2.72 -34.44
CA ILE A 184 -32.48 -1.59 -33.77
C ILE A 184 -32.13 -1.74 -32.29
N GLY A 185 -31.31 -0.84 -31.75
CA GLY A 185 -30.70 -1.05 -30.43
C GLY A 185 -29.52 -2.03 -30.43
N GLY A 186 -28.71 -1.92 -29.37
CA GLY A 186 -27.40 -2.57 -29.25
C GLY A 186 -26.30 -1.85 -30.05
N LEU A 187 -25.09 -1.80 -29.48
CA LEU A 187 -23.92 -1.16 -30.10
C LEU A 187 -23.32 -2.05 -31.23
N ARG A 188 -22.22 -1.58 -31.83
CA ARG A 188 -21.45 -2.31 -32.86
C ARG A 188 -21.00 -3.67 -32.32
N PRO A 189 -20.91 -4.74 -33.14
CA PRO A 189 -20.41 -6.05 -32.67
C PRO A 189 -19.03 -5.93 -32.01
N TYR A 190 -18.75 -6.86 -31.07
CA TYR A 190 -17.57 -6.85 -30.20
C TYR A 190 -17.57 -5.70 -29.18
N PHE A 191 -18.69 -5.57 -28.45
CA PHE A 191 -18.83 -4.69 -27.31
C PHE A 191 -19.43 -5.46 -26.14
N PHE A 192 -19.14 -4.98 -24.94
CA PHE A 192 -19.83 -5.30 -23.70
C PHE A 192 -20.10 -3.96 -22.98
N ILE A 193 -21.08 -3.93 -22.09
CA ILE A 193 -21.30 -2.79 -21.20
C ILE A 193 -20.65 -3.11 -19.86
N VAL A 194 -19.90 -2.15 -19.32
CA VAL A 194 -19.40 -2.19 -17.95
C VAL A 194 -20.27 -1.26 -17.14
N GLU A 195 -21.09 -1.82 -16.26
CA GLU A 195 -21.80 -1.06 -15.25
C GLU A 195 -20.88 -0.94 -14.04
N VAL A 196 -20.53 0.29 -13.69
CA VAL A 196 -19.65 0.63 -12.58
C VAL A 196 -20.49 1.37 -11.55
N ASP A 197 -20.76 0.75 -10.41
CA ASP A 197 -21.45 1.43 -9.31
C ASP A 197 -20.45 2.33 -8.56
N VAL A 198 -20.23 3.52 -9.12
CA VAL A 198 -19.64 4.66 -8.40
C VAL A 198 -20.69 5.22 -7.43
N MET A 199 -20.96 4.46 -6.37
CA MET A 199 -21.86 4.87 -5.29
C MET A 199 -21.47 6.26 -4.81
N TYR A 200 -22.38 7.20 -5.08
CA TYR A 200 -22.26 8.63 -4.80
C TYR A 200 -22.08 8.82 -3.30
N MET A 201 -20.90 9.30 -2.91
CA MET A 201 -20.46 9.32 -1.51
C MET A 201 -21.28 10.32 -0.71
N PHE A 202 -21.22 11.59 -1.10
CA PHE A 202 -22.17 12.64 -0.80
C PHE A 202 -21.94 13.81 -1.77
N SER A 203 -22.96 14.62 -2.00
CA SER A 203 -22.81 15.94 -2.63
C SER A 203 -22.17 16.90 -1.64
N TRP A 204 -21.05 17.56 -1.99
CA TRP A 204 -20.53 18.62 -1.13
C TRP A 204 -21.55 19.73 -0.95
N ASP A 205 -22.20 20.17 -2.04
CA ASP A 205 -23.10 21.32 -2.02
C ASP A 205 -24.42 21.06 -1.28
N ASP A 206 -24.90 19.81 -1.23
CA ASP A 206 -26.10 19.42 -0.45
C ASP A 206 -25.80 19.06 1.02
N VAL A 207 -24.67 19.53 1.56
CA VAL A 207 -24.33 19.47 3.00
C VAL A 207 -24.08 20.89 3.55
N PRO A 208 -24.71 21.27 4.70
CA PRO A 208 -25.80 20.56 5.39
C PRO A 208 -27.09 20.55 4.55
N GLY A 209 -27.81 19.44 4.56
CA GLY A 209 -28.95 19.21 3.66
C GLY A 209 -29.21 17.73 3.37
N THR A 210 -29.70 17.44 2.16
CA THR A 210 -30.14 16.10 1.72
C THR A 210 -29.09 15.01 1.92
N ASP A 211 -27.81 15.35 1.81
CA ASP A 211 -26.70 14.39 1.83
C ASP A 211 -25.94 14.34 3.17
N GLN A 212 -26.42 15.06 4.20
CA GLN A 212 -25.80 15.07 5.53
C GLN A 212 -25.72 13.67 6.17
N GLU A 213 -26.77 12.85 6.04
CA GLU A 213 -26.75 11.46 6.53
C GLU A 213 -25.69 10.59 5.83
N ARG A 214 -25.39 10.88 4.56
CA ARG A 214 -24.35 10.16 3.83
C ARG A 214 -22.95 10.56 4.27
N LEU A 215 -22.72 11.85 4.51
CA LEU A 215 -21.46 12.34 5.09
C LEU A 215 -21.20 11.70 6.46
N THR A 216 -22.20 11.68 7.36
CA THR A 216 -22.01 11.10 8.71
C THR A 216 -21.82 9.58 8.67
N HIS A 217 -22.47 8.87 7.74
CA HIS A 217 -22.22 7.44 7.52
C HIS A 217 -20.78 7.18 7.04
N TYR A 218 -20.29 7.98 6.08
CA TYR A 218 -18.93 7.89 5.55
C TYR A 218 -17.86 8.18 6.63
N LEU A 219 -18.03 9.25 7.41
CA LEU A 219 -17.12 9.61 8.50
C LEU A 219 -17.06 8.55 9.62
N ARG A 220 -18.19 7.87 9.89
CA ARG A 220 -18.19 6.73 10.80
C ARG A 220 -17.43 5.54 10.21
N ASP A 221 -17.75 5.14 8.98
CA ASP A 221 -17.28 3.86 8.43
C ASP A 221 -15.81 3.88 8.02
N GLU A 222 -15.31 5.00 7.47
CA GLU A 222 -13.90 5.12 7.03
C GLU A 222 -12.98 5.69 8.13
N PHE A 223 -13.47 6.60 8.99
CA PHE A 223 -12.65 7.27 10.01
C PHE A 223 -12.97 6.84 11.46
N GLY A 224 -13.93 5.93 11.68
CA GLY A 224 -14.29 5.44 13.01
C GLY A 224 -14.97 6.47 13.91
N LEU A 225 -15.49 7.58 13.35
CA LEU A 225 -16.03 8.70 14.11
C LEU A 225 -17.49 8.46 14.55
N ASP A 226 -17.75 7.45 15.39
CA ASP A 226 -19.09 7.05 15.84
C ASP A 226 -19.99 8.19 16.34
N TRP A 227 -19.38 9.25 16.90
CA TRP A 227 -20.08 10.39 17.46
C TRP A 227 -20.79 11.25 16.41
N VAL A 228 -20.40 11.21 15.13
CA VAL A 228 -20.94 12.08 14.06
C VAL A 228 -22.41 11.81 13.70
N GLN A 229 -22.96 10.62 14.04
CA GLN A 229 -24.34 10.24 13.72
C GLN A 229 -25.41 11.20 14.32
N SER A 230 -25.07 11.91 15.40
CA SER A 230 -25.93 12.93 16.00
C SER A 230 -25.11 14.18 16.35
N ALA A 231 -24.23 14.56 15.44
CA ALA A 231 -23.50 15.82 15.47
C ALA A 231 -24.23 16.89 14.66
N ASP A 232 -24.11 18.15 15.08
CA ASP A 232 -24.55 19.30 14.31
C ASP A 232 -23.53 19.57 13.21
N VAL A 233 -24.01 19.77 11.99
CA VAL A 233 -23.18 20.00 10.80
C VAL A 233 -23.41 21.41 10.28
N HIS A 234 -22.33 22.18 10.21
CA HIS A 234 -22.32 23.54 9.70
C HIS A 234 -21.38 23.65 8.50
N LYS A 235 -21.64 24.61 7.62
CA LYS A 235 -20.75 24.96 6.50
C LYS A 235 -20.44 26.45 6.58
N SER A 236 -19.20 26.82 6.27
CA SER A 236 -18.73 28.21 6.24
C SER A 236 -19.42 29.04 5.14
N ASP A 237 -19.45 30.36 5.31
CA ASP A 237 -20.08 31.29 4.35
C ASP A 237 -19.44 31.27 2.95
N ASP A 238 -18.16 30.90 2.85
CA ASP A 238 -17.45 30.71 1.57
C ASP A 238 -17.67 29.32 0.94
N GLY A 239 -18.37 28.44 1.65
CA GLY A 239 -18.67 27.06 1.27
C GLY A 239 -17.48 26.10 1.24
N LYS A 240 -16.29 26.52 1.71
CA LYS A 240 -15.06 25.72 1.64
C LYS A 240 -14.83 24.80 2.84
N THR A 241 -15.44 25.08 3.99
CA THR A 241 -15.24 24.30 5.22
C THR A 241 -16.58 23.74 5.70
N ILE A 242 -16.60 22.45 6.05
CA ILE A 242 -17.70 21.79 6.76
C ILE A 242 -17.20 21.46 8.16
N THR A 243 -17.85 22.00 9.18
CA THR A 243 -17.53 21.78 10.59
C THR A 243 -18.62 20.90 11.21
N ILE A 244 -18.22 19.76 11.79
CA ILE A 244 -19.10 18.79 12.46
C ILE A 244 -18.79 18.85 13.96
N VAL A 245 -19.80 19.11 14.81
CA VAL A 245 -19.61 19.32 16.26
C VAL A 245 -20.60 18.50 17.08
N ARG A 246 -20.13 17.91 18.18
CA ARG A 246 -20.99 17.26 19.19
C ARG A 246 -20.35 17.33 20.57
N GLY A 247 -20.85 18.26 21.40
CA GLY A 247 -20.29 18.49 22.73
C GLY A 247 -18.83 18.93 22.63
N ASP A 248 -17.93 18.20 23.27
CA ASP A 248 -16.48 18.48 23.25
C ASP A 248 -15.77 17.96 21.98
N ASN A 249 -16.43 17.15 21.15
CA ASN A 249 -15.87 16.62 19.90
C ASN A 249 -16.17 17.57 18.74
N SER A 250 -15.15 17.88 17.94
CA SER A 250 -15.29 18.57 16.65
C SER A 250 -14.40 17.94 15.58
N ALA A 251 -14.80 18.11 14.32
CA ALA A 251 -14.03 17.76 13.14
C ALA A 251 -14.31 18.78 12.04
N GLU A 252 -13.28 19.16 11.27
CA GLU A 252 -13.40 20.12 10.19
C GLU A 252 -12.93 19.49 8.88
N ILE A 253 -13.72 19.64 7.83
CA ILE A 253 -13.37 19.19 6.49
C ILE A 253 -13.16 20.43 5.63
N VAL A 254 -11.94 20.62 5.12
CA VAL A 254 -11.55 21.78 4.32
C VAL A 254 -11.35 21.36 2.86
N MET A 255 -12.02 22.05 1.95
CA MET A 255 -11.91 21.86 0.50
C MET A 255 -10.71 22.64 -0.07
N ASP A 256 -9.93 21.98 -0.94
CA ASP A 256 -8.82 22.58 -1.69
C ASP A 256 -9.27 23.75 -2.58
N GLU A 257 -8.36 24.65 -2.93
CA GLU A 257 -8.65 25.82 -3.78
C GLU A 257 -9.24 25.44 -5.14
N ASN A 258 -8.81 24.30 -5.71
CA ASN A 258 -9.31 23.79 -6.99
C ASN A 258 -10.66 23.07 -6.87
N ARG A 259 -11.20 22.87 -5.66
CA ARG A 259 -12.40 22.09 -5.34
C ARG A 259 -12.38 20.61 -5.78
N GLU A 260 -11.22 20.07 -6.12
CA GLU A 260 -11.07 18.66 -6.54
C GLU A 260 -10.94 17.69 -5.35
N LYS A 261 -10.51 18.20 -4.19
CA LYS A 261 -10.22 17.40 -2.99
C LYS A 261 -10.73 18.12 -1.74
N ALA A 262 -10.99 17.34 -0.69
CA ALA A 262 -11.24 17.85 0.65
C ALA A 262 -10.48 16.99 1.67
N ALA A 263 -9.93 17.61 2.71
CA ALA A 263 -9.19 16.96 3.78
C ALA A 263 -9.93 17.14 5.11
N LEU A 264 -9.91 16.09 5.94
CA LEU A 264 -10.38 16.04 7.33
C LEU A 264 -9.17 16.20 8.27
#